data_AF-A0A7L0AV22-F1
#
_entry.id   AF-A0A7L0AV22-F1
#
_cell.length_a   1.000
_cell.length_b   1.000
_cell.length_c   1.000
_cell.angle_alpha   90.00
_cell.angle_beta   90.00
_cell.angle_gamma   90.00
#
_symmetry.space_group_name_H-M   'P 1'
#
loop_
_entity.id
_entity.type
_entity.pdbx_description
1 polymer ?
#
loop_
_entity_poly.entity_id
_entity_poly.type
_entity_poly.pdbx_seq_one_letter_code
_entity_poly.pdbx_strand_id
1 'polypeptide(L)'
;GLNSIGHMDTMLRGRHHIGHYKEGEEFIKNVFHVLFLLFSGKEKSNLSICWLQYEISKVVQCLQAKNKKKLKAQGRKSKKLAKNLLKAPDNRNHLSLWKLYAYLEWLLGNIDDARKVFDTALCTAGTGGLKSPQLCSLSLLYAQLEVELLESIEGAVMSRAVHILTKLAESGPYVPYSGQVLSVNVLKARKTYEHALQDYLSKTPVSDQDQVSDANHLVNLVGCYALFQYLTVGIDAAVLIYAQTSEKLEAPGPQTCENTGENFGIQNFPTALEAVTLLHTNLLRFHMKISVYPLNPLREALTEALKRYPSNQSLWRSYMHIQRKSHSASKARRFFDGVTRSTNSLEPWLFAIQAEQMRKKLTENVQRADAGEIHSTIPETGLTNRIVALFEHAVQTENGTHCPLLWRMYLNFLV
;
A
#
# COMPACT_ATOMS: atom_id res chain seq x y z
N GLY A 1 10.39 7.91 5.76
CA GLY A 1 9.91 6.63 5.21
C GLY A 1 8.67 6.90 4.39
N LEU A 2 8.54 6.24 3.25
CA LEU A 2 7.22 5.91 2.72
C LEU A 2 7.02 4.46 3.11
N ASN A 3 5.85 4.15 3.69
CA ASN A 3 5.63 2.94 4.46
C ASN A 3 6.05 1.68 3.69
N SER A 4 7.02 0.94 4.21
CA SER A 4 7.49 -0.31 3.60
C SER A 4 6.55 -1.49 3.85
N ILE A 5 5.74 -1.43 4.91
CA ILE A 5 4.78 -2.48 5.31
C ILE A 5 3.34 -2.06 5.00
N GLY A 6 3.10 -0.76 4.79
CA GLY A 6 1.77 -0.14 4.92
C GLY A 6 0.69 -0.57 3.91
N HIS A 7 -0.52 -0.77 4.44
CA HIS A 7 -1.79 -0.88 3.70
C HIS A 7 -2.16 0.42 2.93
N MET A 8 -1.46 1.53 3.18
CA MET A 8 -1.72 2.83 2.56
C MET A 8 -0.93 3.04 1.24
N ASP A 9 -0.29 1.99 0.70
CA ASP A 9 0.41 2.02 -0.59
C ASP A 9 -0.52 2.46 -1.75
N THR A 10 -1.83 2.21 -1.64
CA THR A 10 -2.84 2.69 -2.61
C THR A 10 -2.97 4.22 -2.65
N MET A 11 -2.61 4.92 -1.57
CA MET A 11 -2.59 6.39 -1.53
C MET A 11 -1.36 6.99 -2.20
N LEU A 12 -0.33 6.18 -2.48
CA LEU A 12 0.89 6.60 -3.14
C LEU A 12 0.68 6.66 -4.66
N ARG A 13 -0.13 7.62 -5.13
CA ARG A 13 -0.14 7.95 -6.58
C ARG A 13 1.25 8.46 -6.96
N GLY A 14 1.89 7.74 -7.88
CA GLY A 14 3.27 7.95 -8.26
C GLY A 14 3.52 9.32 -8.92
N ARG A 15 4.68 9.88 -8.56
CA ARG A 15 5.68 10.61 -9.38
C ARG A 15 5.30 11.51 -10.55
N HIS A 16 4.06 11.93 -10.73
CA HIS A 16 3.76 13.06 -11.60
C HIS A 16 3.21 14.19 -10.76
N HIS A 17 3.53 15.42 -11.18
CA HIS A 17 3.02 16.63 -10.56
C HIS A 17 1.48 16.60 -10.60
N ILE A 18 0.84 16.00 -9.60
CA ILE A 18 -0.49 16.43 -9.12
C ILE A 18 -0.27 17.69 -8.27
N GLY A 19 0.66 18.55 -8.69
CA GLY A 19 0.54 19.95 -8.42
C GLY A 19 -0.09 20.45 -9.68
N HIS A 20 -1.41 20.60 -9.69
CA HIS A 20 -2.00 21.48 -10.68
C HIS A 20 -1.22 22.80 -10.66
N TYR A 21 -1.12 23.48 -11.80
CA TYR A 21 -0.81 24.92 -11.78
C TYR A 21 -1.67 25.59 -10.70
N LYS A 22 -1.21 26.70 -10.11
CA LYS A 22 -1.87 27.32 -8.94
C LYS A 22 -3.40 27.39 -9.08
N GLU A 23 -3.89 27.66 -10.29
CA GLU A 23 -5.31 27.67 -10.66
C GLU A 23 -6.04 26.34 -10.40
N GLY A 24 -5.46 25.18 -10.75
CA GLY A 24 -6.15 23.91 -10.53
C GLY A 24 -6.14 23.46 -9.05
N GLU A 25 -5.15 23.89 -8.26
CA GLU A 25 -5.19 23.69 -6.80
C GLU A 25 -6.28 24.54 -6.13
N GLU A 26 -6.51 25.74 -6.66
CA GLU A 26 -7.59 26.61 -6.23
C GLU A 26 -8.95 26.04 -6.63
N PHE A 27 -9.08 25.54 -7.87
CA PHE A 27 -10.26 24.85 -8.35
C PHE A 27 -10.64 23.66 -7.43
N ILE A 28 -9.71 22.75 -7.14
CA ILE A 28 -9.99 21.59 -6.29
C ILE A 28 -10.43 22.01 -4.89
N LYS A 29 -9.81 23.02 -4.30
CA LYS A 29 -10.23 23.54 -2.99
C LYS A 29 -11.63 24.13 -3.04
N ASN A 30 -11.93 24.91 -4.07
CA ASN A 30 -13.25 25.51 -4.25
C ASN A 30 -14.32 24.41 -4.40
N VAL A 31 -14.02 23.35 -5.15
CA VAL A 31 -14.90 22.17 -5.25
C VAL A 31 -15.15 21.54 -3.88
N PHE A 32 -14.11 21.29 -3.08
CA PHE A 32 -14.29 20.75 -1.73
C PHE A 32 -15.13 21.68 -0.84
N HIS A 33 -14.91 23.00 -0.90
CA HIS A 33 -15.67 23.97 -0.12
C HIS A 33 -17.15 24.00 -0.52
N VAL A 34 -17.46 24.02 -1.82
CA VAL A 34 -18.84 24.01 -2.33
C VAL A 34 -19.54 22.70 -1.94
N LEU A 35 -18.91 21.55 -2.22
CA LEU A 35 -19.49 20.24 -1.88
C LEU A 35 -19.71 20.07 -0.37
N PHE A 36 -18.85 20.64 0.46
CA PHE A 36 -18.97 20.54 1.92
C PHE A 36 -20.19 21.27 2.48
N LEU A 37 -20.67 22.30 1.78
CA LEU A 37 -21.90 23.01 2.13
C LEU A 37 -23.16 22.28 1.66
N LEU A 38 -23.04 21.48 0.59
CA LEU A 38 -24.15 20.75 -0.01
C LEU A 38 -24.43 19.42 0.70
N PHE A 39 -23.38 18.74 1.18
CA PHE A 39 -23.54 17.44 1.83
C PHE A 39 -23.86 17.55 3.33
N SER A 40 -24.60 16.56 3.82
CA SER A 40 -24.94 16.40 5.24
C SER A 40 -24.69 14.96 5.71
N GLY A 41 -24.59 14.76 7.03
CA GLY A 41 -24.40 13.43 7.63
C GLY A 41 -23.21 12.64 7.07
N LYS A 42 -23.46 11.38 6.67
CA LYS A 42 -22.44 10.43 6.22
C LYS A 42 -21.66 10.90 4.98
N GLU A 43 -22.33 11.56 4.04
CA GLU A 43 -21.70 12.08 2.81
C GLU A 43 -20.68 13.17 3.13
N LYS A 44 -21.00 14.03 4.10
CA LYS A 44 -20.10 15.08 4.57
C LYS A 44 -18.87 14.50 5.27
N SER A 45 -19.05 13.44 6.05
CA SER A 45 -17.93 12.71 6.68
C SER A 45 -17.06 12.01 5.63
N ASN A 46 -17.65 11.39 4.61
CA ASN A 46 -16.92 10.80 3.48
C ASN A 46 -16.14 11.87 2.71
N LEU A 47 -16.74 13.03 2.44
CA LEU A 47 -16.03 14.15 1.80
C LEU A 47 -14.86 14.63 2.67
N SER A 48 -15.04 14.69 3.99
CA SER A 48 -13.97 15.05 4.94
C SER A 48 -12.80 14.08 4.87
N ILE A 49 -13.08 12.78 4.74
CA ILE A 49 -12.08 11.72 4.53
C ILE A 49 -11.35 11.97 3.20
N CYS A 50 -12.07 12.12 2.09
CA CYS A 50 -11.47 12.37 0.76
C CYS A 50 -10.60 13.63 0.74
N TRP A 51 -11.03 14.69 1.42
CA TRP A 51 -10.28 15.94 1.51
C TRP A 51 -8.98 15.76 2.29
N LEU A 52 -9.03 15.10 3.46
CA LEU A 52 -7.83 14.85 4.24
C LEU A 52 -6.86 13.91 3.51
N GLN A 53 -7.39 12.91 2.81
CA GLN A 53 -6.62 12.03 1.92
C GLN A 53 -5.89 12.81 0.82
N TYR A 54 -6.57 13.77 0.20
CA TYR A 54 -5.96 14.67 -0.79
C TYR A 54 -4.80 15.47 -0.19
N GLU A 55 -5.00 16.08 0.99
CA GLU A 55 -3.94 16.82 1.68
C GLU A 55 -2.75 15.93 2.07
N ILE A 56 -2.99 14.69 2.51
CA ILE A 56 -1.93 13.70 2.78
C ILE A 56 -1.13 13.38 1.52
N SER A 57 -1.79 13.21 0.36
CA SER A 57 -1.09 12.93 -0.89
C SER A 57 -0.11 14.06 -1.28
N LYS A 58 -0.47 15.32 -1.02
CA LYS A 58 0.42 16.48 -1.19
C LYS A 58 1.61 16.46 -0.23
N VAL A 59 1.41 16.05 1.02
CA VAL A 59 2.50 15.88 2.00
C VAL A 59 3.48 14.79 1.55
N VAL A 60 2.95 13.64 1.13
CA VAL A 60 3.71 12.53 0.54
C VAL A 60 4.55 13.00 -0.65
N GLN A 61 3.96 13.77 -1.57
CA GLN A 61 4.69 14.32 -2.71
C GLN A 61 5.84 15.25 -2.26
N CYS A 62 5.61 16.10 -1.25
CA CYS A 62 6.65 16.98 -0.70
C CYS A 62 7.78 16.18 -0.04
N LEU A 63 7.47 15.06 0.63
CA LEU A 63 8.45 14.14 1.18
C LEU A 63 9.29 13.49 0.08
N GLN A 64 8.64 13.01 -0.99
CA GLN A 64 9.32 12.41 -2.16
C GLN A 64 10.25 13.39 -2.86
N ALA A 65 9.82 14.66 -2.99
CA ALA A 65 10.62 15.73 -3.60
C ALA A 65 11.76 16.24 -2.70
N LYS A 66 11.88 15.74 -1.45
CA LYS A 66 12.87 16.18 -0.44
C LYS A 66 12.87 17.70 -0.17
N ASN A 67 11.76 18.40 -0.46
CA ASN A 67 11.66 19.86 -0.29
C ASN A 67 11.18 20.22 1.12
N LYS A 68 12.12 20.42 2.06
CA LYS A 68 11.84 20.71 3.47
C LYS A 68 10.98 21.97 3.69
N LYS A 69 11.19 23.04 2.91
CA LYS A 69 10.44 24.30 3.06
C LYS A 69 8.97 24.11 2.68
N LYS A 70 8.72 23.48 1.52
CA LYS A 70 7.38 23.17 1.04
C LYS A 70 6.66 22.19 1.98
N LEU A 71 7.37 21.18 2.47
CA LEU A 71 6.84 20.22 3.45
C LEU A 71 6.35 20.91 4.73
N LYS A 72 7.15 21.81 5.32
CA LYS A 72 6.74 22.55 6.53
C LYS A 72 5.48 23.39 6.29
N ALA A 73 5.42 24.12 5.19
CA ALA A 73 4.26 24.95 4.84
C ALA A 73 3.00 24.10 4.59
N GLN A 74 3.14 23.02 3.80
CA GLN A 74 2.05 22.11 3.48
C GLN A 74 1.57 21.32 4.70
N GLY A 75 2.49 20.88 5.56
CA GLY A 75 2.17 20.19 6.82
C GLY A 75 1.37 21.06 7.77
N ARG A 76 1.74 22.34 7.95
CA ARG A 76 0.95 23.30 8.76
C ARG A 76 -0.47 23.47 8.25
N LYS A 77 -0.64 23.61 6.93
CA LYS A 77 -1.97 23.74 6.29
C LYS A 77 -2.80 22.47 6.50
N SER A 78 -2.21 21.31 6.21
CA SER A 78 -2.87 20.00 6.35
C SER A 78 -3.28 19.71 7.80
N LYS A 79 -2.41 20.03 8.77
CA LYS A 79 -2.70 19.87 10.21
C LYS A 79 -3.84 20.78 10.67
N LYS A 80 -3.85 22.04 10.22
CA LYS A 80 -4.96 22.97 10.52
C LYS A 80 -6.29 22.44 9.98
N LEU A 81 -6.29 21.95 8.75
CA LEU A 81 -7.46 21.37 8.11
C LEU A 81 -7.96 20.13 8.86
N ALA A 82 -7.09 19.18 9.16
CA ALA A 82 -7.44 17.96 9.88
C ALA A 82 -8.09 18.25 11.25
N LYS A 83 -7.51 19.20 12.01
CA LYS A 83 -8.08 19.64 13.29
C LYS A 83 -9.45 20.29 13.13
N ASN A 84 -9.65 21.09 12.08
CA ASN A 84 -10.95 21.70 11.80
C ASN A 84 -12.00 20.65 11.43
N LEU A 85 -11.64 19.66 10.61
CA LEU A 85 -12.54 18.56 10.25
C LEU A 85 -12.93 17.71 11.46
N LEU A 86 -12.01 17.41 12.37
CA LEU A 86 -12.27 16.63 13.59
C LEU A 86 -13.13 17.38 14.62
N LYS A 87 -13.07 18.71 14.66
CA LYS A 87 -13.88 19.53 15.58
C LYS A 87 -15.37 19.53 15.22
N ALA A 88 -15.70 19.31 13.94
CA ALA A 88 -17.08 19.27 13.47
C ALA A 88 -17.86 18.16 14.21
N PRO A 89 -19.10 18.44 14.66
CA PRO A 89 -19.85 17.53 15.52
C PRO A 89 -20.03 16.14 14.89
N ASP A 90 -20.31 16.09 13.58
CA ASP A 90 -20.50 14.87 12.82
C ASP A 90 -19.24 13.98 12.78
N ASN A 91 -18.06 14.58 12.92
CA ASN A 91 -16.77 13.91 12.67
C ASN A 91 -16.02 13.51 13.94
N ARG A 92 -16.48 13.92 15.13
CA ARG A 92 -15.74 13.72 16.40
C ARG A 92 -15.45 12.26 16.71
N ASN A 93 -16.36 11.36 16.34
CA ASN A 93 -16.24 9.92 16.61
C ASN A 93 -15.88 9.10 15.35
N HIS A 94 -15.57 9.75 14.23
CA HIS A 94 -15.24 9.06 12.99
C HIS A 94 -13.80 8.52 13.02
N LEU A 95 -13.63 7.24 13.36
CA LEU A 95 -12.32 6.58 13.51
C LEU A 95 -11.44 6.66 12.26
N SER A 96 -12.04 6.59 11.07
CA SER A 96 -11.31 6.75 9.81
C SER A 96 -10.63 8.12 9.68
N LEU A 97 -11.26 9.18 10.20
CA LEU A 97 -10.69 10.53 10.16
C LEU A 97 -9.56 10.68 11.19
N TRP A 98 -9.74 10.12 12.39
CA TRP A 98 -8.68 10.01 13.40
C TRP A 98 -7.46 9.25 12.88
N LYS A 99 -7.70 8.11 12.20
CA LYS A 99 -6.65 7.31 11.55
C LYS A 99 -5.82 8.15 10.57
N LEU A 100 -6.49 8.92 9.71
CA LEU A 100 -5.81 9.78 8.73
C LEU A 100 -5.06 10.93 9.38
N TYR A 101 -5.61 11.55 10.43
CA TYR A 101 -4.92 12.61 11.15
C TYR A 101 -3.67 12.10 11.88
N ALA A 102 -3.76 10.95 12.55
CA ALA A 102 -2.62 10.31 13.19
C ALA A 102 -1.52 9.96 12.16
N TYR A 103 -1.92 9.42 11.00
CA TYR A 103 -0.99 9.15 9.91
C TYR A 103 -0.35 10.42 9.33
N LEU A 104 -1.09 11.53 9.25
CA LEU A 104 -0.54 12.82 8.84
C LEU A 104 0.54 13.30 9.82
N GLU A 105 0.30 13.24 11.12
CA GLU A 105 1.32 13.60 12.14
C GLU A 105 2.57 12.72 12.01
N TRP A 106 2.37 11.42 11.76
CA TRP A 106 3.46 10.48 11.54
C TRP A 106 4.31 10.86 10.32
N LEU A 107 3.68 11.16 9.18
CA LEU A 107 4.37 11.58 7.95
C LEU A 107 5.15 12.88 8.12
N LEU A 108 4.69 13.78 8.99
CA LEU A 108 5.40 15.02 9.33
C LEU A 108 6.58 14.81 10.27
N GLY A 109 6.76 13.59 10.81
CA GLY A 109 7.81 13.24 11.75
C GLY A 109 7.47 13.55 13.21
N ASN A 110 6.22 13.92 13.53
CA ASN A 110 5.78 14.19 14.89
C ASN A 110 5.32 12.87 15.56
N ILE A 111 6.26 11.95 15.77
CA ILE A 111 5.95 10.57 16.18
C ILE A 111 5.17 10.52 17.50
N ASP A 112 5.59 11.28 18.51
CA ASP A 112 4.92 11.26 19.82
C ASP A 112 3.52 11.89 19.80
N ASP A 113 3.31 12.91 18.97
CA ASP A 113 1.97 13.45 18.74
C ASP A 113 1.10 12.45 17.99
N ALA A 114 1.64 11.77 16.98
CA ALA A 114 0.93 10.73 16.25
C ALA A 114 0.49 9.58 17.19
N ARG A 115 1.38 9.11 18.07
CA ARG A 115 1.08 8.10 19.10
C ARG A 115 -0.07 8.54 20.00
N LYS A 116 -0.03 9.77 20.52
CA LYS A 116 -1.13 10.32 21.34
C LYS A 116 -2.46 10.35 20.60
N VAL A 117 -2.45 10.72 19.32
CA VAL A 117 -3.67 10.72 18.49
C VAL A 117 -4.19 9.31 18.26
N PHE A 118 -3.31 8.34 17.95
CA PHE A 118 -3.68 6.94 17.83
C PHE A 118 -4.24 6.37 19.14
N ASP A 119 -3.55 6.59 20.26
CA ASP A 119 -3.96 6.11 21.57
C ASP A 119 -5.31 6.72 21.98
N THR A 120 -5.51 8.02 21.74
CA THR A 120 -6.81 8.69 21.99
C THR A 120 -7.92 8.06 21.15
N ALA A 121 -7.67 7.81 19.87
CA ALA A 121 -8.65 7.21 18.97
C ALA A 121 -9.00 5.77 19.39
N LEU A 122 -8.02 4.98 19.85
CA LEU A 122 -8.25 3.63 20.33
C LEU A 122 -9.01 3.62 21.67
N CYS A 123 -8.73 4.56 22.57
CA CYS A 123 -9.47 4.70 23.83
C CYS A 123 -10.95 5.05 23.59
N THR A 124 -11.26 5.86 22.56
CA THR A 124 -12.64 6.29 22.28
C THR A 124 -13.44 5.33 21.39
N ALA A 125 -12.76 4.42 20.68
CA ALA A 125 -13.36 3.51 19.72
C ALA A 125 -14.20 2.36 20.32
N GLY A 126 -14.22 2.21 21.65
CA GLY A 126 -14.99 1.18 22.35
C GLY A 126 -14.35 -0.22 22.34
N THR A 127 -15.10 -1.24 22.81
CA THR A 127 -14.62 -2.61 23.08
C THR A 127 -14.91 -3.61 21.94
N GLY A 128 -15.12 -3.13 20.72
CA GLY A 128 -15.49 -3.98 19.57
C GLY A 128 -14.42 -4.99 19.12
N GLY A 129 -13.17 -4.84 19.57
CA GLY A 129 -12.07 -5.77 19.35
C GLY A 129 -11.91 -6.17 17.88
N LEU A 130 -11.69 -7.47 17.65
CA LEU A 130 -11.52 -8.07 16.31
C LEU A 130 -12.79 -8.11 15.47
N LYS A 131 -13.97 -7.75 15.98
CA LYS A 131 -15.22 -7.74 15.21
C LYS A 131 -15.48 -6.40 14.53
N SER A 132 -14.75 -5.36 14.92
CA SER A 132 -14.92 -4.01 14.37
C SER A 132 -13.89 -3.75 13.26
N PRO A 133 -14.32 -3.60 11.98
CA PRO A 133 -13.39 -3.38 10.86
C PRO A 133 -12.60 -2.08 11.00
N GLN A 134 -13.21 -1.04 11.56
CA GLN A 134 -12.56 0.25 11.78
C GLN A 134 -11.47 0.16 12.85
N LEU A 135 -11.71 -0.60 13.93
CA LEU A 135 -10.71 -0.86 14.96
C LEU A 135 -9.54 -1.68 14.41
N CYS A 136 -9.81 -2.79 13.71
CA CYS A 136 -8.76 -3.57 13.06
C CYS A 136 -7.92 -2.70 12.11
N SER A 137 -8.57 -1.86 11.29
CA SER A 137 -7.86 -0.99 10.36
C SER A 137 -7.00 0.08 11.05
N LEU A 138 -7.48 0.67 12.15
CA LEU A 138 -6.73 1.63 12.96
C LEU A 138 -5.53 0.98 13.64
N SER A 139 -5.74 -0.16 14.31
CA SER A 139 -4.71 -0.93 15.00
C SER A 139 -3.67 -1.48 14.04
N LEU A 140 -4.07 -1.97 12.87
CA LEU A 140 -3.15 -2.44 11.83
C LEU A 140 -2.21 -1.32 11.39
N LEU A 141 -2.75 -0.15 11.04
CA LEU A 141 -1.92 0.97 10.61
C LEU A 141 -0.95 1.40 11.71
N TYR A 142 -1.43 1.55 12.94
CA TYR A 142 -0.58 1.97 14.06
C TYR A 142 0.54 0.96 14.33
N ALA A 143 0.21 -0.34 14.37
CA ALA A 143 1.20 -1.40 14.53
C ALA A 143 2.22 -1.42 13.38
N GLN A 144 1.78 -1.32 12.12
CA GLN A 144 2.68 -1.25 10.97
C GLN A 144 3.68 -0.09 11.06
N LEU A 145 3.20 1.10 11.45
CA LEU A 145 4.03 2.28 11.61
C LEU A 145 5.07 2.10 12.73
N GLU A 146 4.69 1.54 13.87
CA GLU A 146 5.64 1.23 14.96
C GLU A 146 6.67 0.16 14.56
N VAL A 147 6.26 -0.85 13.79
CA VAL A 147 7.20 -1.88 13.27
C VAL A 147 8.22 -1.26 12.33
N GLU A 148 7.85 -0.27 11.52
CA GLU A 148 8.80 0.41 10.62
C GLU A 148 9.89 1.22 11.34
N LEU A 149 9.71 1.52 12.64
CA LEU A 149 10.73 2.13 13.48
C LEU A 149 11.74 1.11 14.04
N LEU A 150 11.43 -0.18 13.98
CA LEU A 150 12.34 -1.22 14.46
C LEU A 150 13.57 -1.34 13.55
N GLU A 151 14.73 -1.37 14.16
CA GLU A 151 16.01 -1.60 13.48
C GLU A 151 16.32 -3.11 13.35
N SER A 152 15.85 -3.90 14.31
CA SER A 152 15.98 -5.35 14.38
C SER A 152 14.69 -5.97 14.92
N ILE A 153 14.51 -7.27 14.68
CA ILE A 153 13.40 -8.08 15.21
C ILE A 153 13.69 -8.54 16.65
N GLU A 154 14.94 -8.45 17.09
CA GLU A 154 15.32 -8.77 18.47
C GLU A 154 14.55 -7.90 19.46
N GLY A 155 13.89 -8.54 20.44
CA GLY A 155 13.05 -7.84 21.42
C GLY A 155 11.70 -7.34 20.89
N ALA A 156 11.33 -7.63 19.63
CA ALA A 156 10.06 -7.19 19.03
C ALA A 156 8.81 -7.65 19.81
N VAL A 157 8.90 -8.74 20.57
CA VAL A 157 7.83 -9.26 21.44
C VAL A 157 7.39 -8.21 22.47
N MET A 158 8.32 -7.40 22.97
CA MET A 158 8.02 -6.33 23.93
C MET A 158 7.65 -5.02 23.24
N SER A 159 7.56 -4.97 21.90
CA SER A 159 7.31 -3.71 21.19
C SER A 159 5.89 -3.16 21.41
N ARG A 160 5.75 -1.85 21.21
CA ARG A 160 4.44 -1.19 21.17
C ARG A 160 3.49 -1.83 20.14
N ALA A 161 4.01 -2.30 19.02
CA ALA A 161 3.21 -2.97 17.99
C ALA A 161 2.54 -4.24 18.52
N VAL A 162 3.27 -5.09 19.26
CA VAL A 162 2.70 -6.29 19.89
C VAL A 162 1.68 -5.91 20.95
N HIS A 163 1.91 -4.86 21.74
CA HIS A 163 0.93 -4.36 22.70
C HIS A 163 -0.39 -3.97 22.03
N ILE A 164 -0.34 -3.18 20.96
CA ILE A 164 -1.53 -2.73 20.21
C ILE A 164 -2.31 -3.94 19.69
N LEU A 165 -1.62 -4.90 19.06
CA LEU A 165 -2.25 -6.10 18.49
C LEU A 165 -2.79 -7.06 19.56
N THR A 166 -2.13 -7.14 20.72
CA THR A 166 -2.60 -7.93 21.87
C THR A 166 -3.87 -7.32 22.45
N LYS A 167 -3.88 -5.99 22.66
CA LYS A 167 -5.05 -5.27 23.20
C LYS A 167 -6.26 -5.36 22.27
N LEU A 168 -6.04 -5.33 20.96
CA LEU A 168 -7.12 -5.53 19.98
C LEU A 168 -7.79 -6.90 20.15
N ALA A 169 -7.02 -7.95 20.40
CA ALA A 169 -7.54 -9.31 20.58
C ALA A 169 -8.22 -9.52 21.94
N GLU A 170 -7.78 -8.83 23.00
CA GLU A 170 -8.41 -8.91 24.33
C GLU A 170 -9.85 -8.36 24.35
N SER A 171 -10.24 -7.53 23.37
CA SER A 171 -11.56 -6.87 23.28
C SER A 171 -11.95 -6.06 24.52
N GLY A 172 -10.97 -5.66 25.34
CA GLY A 172 -11.14 -4.80 26.51
C GLY A 172 -10.89 -3.32 26.18
N PRO A 173 -11.02 -2.41 27.18
CA PRO A 173 -10.66 -1.00 27.01
C PRO A 173 -9.18 -0.88 26.66
N TYR A 174 -8.87 -0.07 25.64
CA TYR A 174 -7.49 0.18 25.27
C TYR A 174 -6.77 0.97 26.37
N VAL A 175 -5.56 0.54 26.69
CA VAL A 175 -4.66 1.25 27.61
C VAL A 175 -3.38 1.57 26.84
N PRO A 176 -2.89 2.82 26.87
CA PRO A 176 -1.65 3.19 26.22
C PRO A 176 -0.47 2.32 26.66
N TYR A 177 0.48 2.11 25.74
CA TYR A 177 1.63 1.25 25.97
C TYR A 177 2.53 1.77 27.10
N SER A 178 2.81 0.91 28.08
CA SER A 178 3.57 1.22 29.30
C SER A 178 4.98 0.64 29.36
N GLY A 179 5.43 -0.07 28.31
CA GLY A 179 6.78 -0.66 28.28
C GLY A 179 6.85 -2.19 28.45
N GLN A 180 5.72 -2.86 28.71
CA GLN A 180 5.67 -4.30 28.96
C GLN A 180 4.48 -4.96 28.26
N VAL A 181 4.70 -6.17 27.76
CA VAL A 181 3.65 -7.05 27.22
C VAL A 181 3.75 -8.40 27.93
N LEU A 182 2.70 -8.81 28.62
CA LEU A 182 2.66 -10.08 29.34
C LEU A 182 2.58 -11.25 28.35
N SER A 183 3.46 -12.24 28.50
CA SER A 183 3.51 -13.43 27.65
C SER A 183 2.17 -14.19 27.62
N VAL A 184 1.49 -14.27 28.77
CA VAL A 184 0.16 -14.91 28.88
C VAL A 184 -0.86 -14.23 27.98
N ASN A 185 -0.82 -12.90 27.87
CA ASN A 185 -1.74 -12.14 27.03
C ASN A 185 -1.44 -12.36 25.54
N VAL A 186 -0.15 -12.47 25.18
CA VAL A 186 0.27 -12.84 23.82
C VAL A 186 -0.27 -14.22 23.45
N LEU A 187 -0.17 -15.21 24.33
CA LEU A 187 -0.69 -16.56 24.07
C LEU A 187 -2.22 -16.57 23.91
N LYS A 188 -2.94 -15.82 24.74
CA LYS A 188 -4.40 -15.66 24.63
C LYS A 188 -4.78 -14.97 23.32
N ALA A 189 -4.13 -13.85 23.01
CA ALA A 189 -4.37 -13.10 21.78
C ALA A 189 -4.16 -13.97 20.53
N ARG A 190 -3.12 -14.82 20.52
CA ARG A 190 -2.88 -15.76 19.41
C ARG A 190 -4.08 -16.66 19.14
N LYS A 191 -4.63 -17.27 20.19
CA LYS A 191 -5.82 -18.14 20.07
C LYS A 191 -7.04 -17.35 19.60
N THR A 192 -7.24 -16.13 20.12
CA THR A 192 -8.35 -15.28 19.67
C THR A 192 -8.26 -14.93 18.19
N TYR A 193 -7.06 -14.60 17.68
CA TYR A 193 -6.88 -14.34 16.25
C TYR A 193 -7.12 -15.59 15.40
N GLU A 194 -6.61 -16.74 15.83
CA GLU A 194 -6.80 -18.01 15.14
C GLU A 194 -8.28 -18.37 15.01
N HIS A 195 -9.03 -18.29 16.12
CA HIS A 195 -10.47 -18.49 16.10
C HIS A 195 -11.19 -17.44 15.25
N ALA A 196 -10.84 -16.14 15.37
CA ALA A 196 -11.48 -15.10 14.58
C ALA A 196 -11.28 -15.30 13.07
N LEU A 197 -10.10 -15.75 12.64
CA LEU A 197 -9.82 -16.05 11.23
C LEU A 197 -10.59 -17.30 10.77
N GLN A 198 -10.62 -18.36 11.57
CA GLN A 198 -11.39 -19.58 11.27
C GLN A 198 -12.90 -19.31 11.20
N ASP A 199 -13.44 -18.57 12.16
CA ASP A 199 -14.84 -18.14 12.21
C ASP A 199 -15.20 -17.29 10.99
N TYR A 200 -14.26 -16.48 10.51
CA TYR A 200 -14.48 -15.67 9.32
C TYR A 200 -14.48 -16.52 8.04
N LEU A 201 -13.46 -17.36 7.86
CA LEU A 201 -13.30 -18.21 6.67
C LEU A 201 -14.35 -19.33 6.57
N SER A 202 -15.02 -19.68 7.68
CA SER A 202 -16.11 -20.67 7.71
C SER A 202 -17.50 -20.08 7.42
N LYS A 203 -17.65 -18.75 7.39
CA LYS A 203 -18.92 -18.11 7.05
C LYS A 203 -19.19 -18.21 5.56
N THR A 204 -20.40 -18.67 5.22
CA THR A 204 -20.92 -18.62 3.85
C THR A 204 -21.25 -17.16 3.48
N PRO A 205 -20.82 -16.64 2.32
CA PRO A 205 -21.09 -15.26 1.94
C PRO A 205 -22.59 -15.01 1.82
N VAL A 206 -23.09 -13.97 2.49
CA VAL A 206 -24.49 -13.51 2.41
C VAL A 206 -24.51 -12.12 1.77
N SER A 207 -25.28 -11.97 0.69
CA SER A 207 -25.67 -10.73 0.00
C SER A 207 -24.56 -9.76 -0.48
N ASP A 208 -24.76 -9.14 -1.64
CA ASP A 208 -23.73 -8.37 -2.37
C ASP A 208 -23.30 -7.05 -1.71
N GLN A 209 -24.14 -6.42 -0.88
CA GLN A 209 -23.79 -5.16 -0.22
C GLN A 209 -22.88 -5.32 1.01
N ASP A 210 -22.93 -6.48 1.68
CA ASP A 210 -22.08 -6.76 2.84
C ASP A 210 -20.66 -7.18 2.41
N GLN A 211 -20.48 -7.69 1.20
CA GLN A 211 -19.22 -8.26 0.70
C GLN A 211 -18.03 -7.28 0.72
N VAL A 212 -18.22 -6.00 0.40
CA VAL A 212 -17.10 -5.03 0.37
C VAL A 212 -16.64 -4.65 1.79
N SER A 213 -17.59 -4.50 2.71
CA SER A 213 -17.27 -4.24 4.12
C SER A 213 -16.61 -5.47 4.75
N ASP A 214 -17.09 -6.65 4.38
CA ASP A 214 -16.58 -7.94 4.82
C ASP A 214 -15.14 -8.15 4.30
N ALA A 215 -14.90 -8.03 2.99
CA ALA A 215 -13.56 -8.13 2.39
C ALA A 215 -12.53 -7.21 3.06
N ASN A 216 -12.88 -5.95 3.31
CA ASN A 216 -12.01 -5.03 4.04
C ASN A 216 -11.77 -5.48 5.49
N HIS A 217 -12.78 -6.03 6.15
CA HIS A 217 -12.63 -6.58 7.49
C HIS A 217 -11.62 -7.74 7.51
N LEU A 218 -11.76 -8.70 6.59
CA LEU A 218 -10.84 -9.83 6.44
C LEU A 218 -9.40 -9.38 6.23
N VAL A 219 -9.18 -8.46 5.27
CA VAL A 219 -7.84 -7.96 4.96
C VAL A 219 -7.19 -7.32 6.19
N ASN A 220 -7.94 -6.51 6.95
CA ASN A 220 -7.41 -5.90 8.18
C ASN A 220 -7.16 -6.94 9.28
N LEU A 221 -8.04 -7.93 9.45
CA LEU A 221 -7.87 -9.03 10.42
C LEU A 221 -6.62 -9.86 10.10
N VAL A 222 -6.48 -10.30 8.85
CA VAL A 222 -5.32 -11.06 8.35
C VAL A 222 -4.05 -10.23 8.49
N GLY A 223 -4.10 -8.94 8.15
CA GLY A 223 -2.99 -8.01 8.36
C GLY A 223 -2.56 -7.92 9.82
N CYS A 224 -3.51 -7.77 10.76
CA CYS A 224 -3.22 -7.75 12.18
C CYS A 224 -2.62 -9.08 12.66
N TYR A 225 -3.21 -10.20 12.26
CA TYR A 225 -2.79 -11.51 12.72
C TYR A 225 -1.41 -11.91 12.17
N ALA A 226 -1.17 -11.72 10.87
CA ALA A 226 0.12 -12.00 10.26
C ALA A 226 1.23 -11.11 10.85
N LEU A 227 0.96 -9.81 11.09
CA LEU A 227 1.92 -8.93 11.74
C LEU A 227 2.19 -9.35 13.20
N PHE A 228 1.16 -9.81 13.91
CA PHE A 228 1.30 -10.35 15.26
C PHE A 228 2.15 -11.62 15.30
N GLN A 229 1.93 -12.56 14.37
CA GLN A 229 2.73 -13.78 14.25
C GLN A 229 4.18 -13.45 13.84
N TYR A 230 4.37 -12.48 12.94
CA TYR A 230 5.69 -12.01 12.55
C TYR A 230 6.51 -11.53 13.76
N LEU A 231 5.91 -10.70 14.61
CA LEU A 231 6.60 -10.10 15.76
C LEU A 231 6.79 -11.06 16.94
N THR A 232 5.97 -12.11 17.05
CA THR A 232 5.97 -13.01 18.21
C THR A 232 6.55 -14.39 17.95
N VAL A 233 6.61 -14.82 16.69
CA VAL A 233 7.10 -16.15 16.29
C VAL A 233 8.14 -16.02 15.18
N GLY A 234 7.86 -15.25 14.12
CA GLY A 234 8.80 -15.00 13.04
C GLY A 234 8.15 -14.96 11.66
N ILE A 235 8.98 -14.80 10.62
CA ILE A 235 8.52 -14.62 9.24
C ILE A 235 7.73 -15.81 8.69
N ASP A 236 8.18 -17.03 8.96
CA ASP A 236 7.53 -18.24 8.43
C ASP A 236 6.09 -18.39 8.96
N ALA A 237 5.89 -18.07 10.24
CA ALA A 237 4.56 -18.09 10.85
C ALA A 237 3.61 -17.08 10.18
N ALA A 238 4.10 -15.89 9.82
CA ALA A 238 3.30 -14.89 9.11
C ALA A 238 2.99 -15.31 7.65
N VAL A 239 3.97 -15.88 6.95
CA VAL A 239 3.80 -16.40 5.58
C VAL A 239 2.74 -17.51 5.54
N LEU A 240 2.71 -18.40 6.55
CA LEU A 240 1.69 -19.44 6.67
C LEU A 240 0.27 -18.85 6.76
N ILE A 241 0.06 -17.77 7.51
CA ILE A 241 -1.26 -17.12 7.60
C ILE A 241 -1.71 -16.59 6.22
N TYR A 242 -0.79 -15.95 5.49
CA TYR A 242 -1.09 -15.46 4.15
C TYR A 242 -1.41 -16.59 3.17
N ALA A 243 -0.65 -17.69 3.21
CA ALA A 243 -0.88 -18.86 2.37
C ALA A 243 -2.23 -19.53 2.65
N GLN A 244 -2.53 -19.81 3.93
CA GLN A 244 -3.81 -20.41 4.36
C GLN A 244 -5.02 -19.56 3.94
N THR A 245 -4.92 -18.24 4.13
CA THR A 245 -5.99 -17.31 3.74
C THR A 245 -6.18 -17.31 2.22
N SER A 246 -5.08 -17.29 1.47
CA SER A 246 -5.14 -17.27 0.01
C SER A 246 -5.76 -18.54 -0.56
N GLU A 247 -5.34 -19.71 -0.06
CA GLU A 247 -5.88 -21.02 -0.49
C GLU A 247 -7.39 -21.12 -0.21
N LYS A 248 -7.85 -20.63 0.95
CA LYS A 248 -9.28 -20.66 1.30
C LYS A 248 -10.12 -19.67 0.49
N LEU A 249 -9.55 -18.53 0.09
CA LEU A 249 -10.21 -17.58 -0.80
C LEU A 249 -10.20 -18.05 -2.27
N GLU A 250 -9.22 -18.86 -2.67
CA GLU A 250 -9.13 -19.46 -4.02
C GLU A 250 -10.02 -20.70 -4.18
N ALA A 251 -10.51 -21.31 -3.09
CA ALA A 251 -11.40 -22.46 -3.16
C ALA A 251 -12.69 -22.10 -3.93
N PRO A 252 -13.08 -22.89 -4.95
CA PRO A 252 -14.22 -22.54 -5.79
C PRO A 252 -15.52 -22.56 -4.98
N GLY A 253 -16.02 -21.38 -4.63
CA GLY A 253 -17.41 -21.18 -4.27
C GLY A 253 -18.29 -21.43 -5.51
N PRO A 254 -19.55 -21.90 -5.34
CA PRO A 254 -20.44 -22.09 -6.47
C PRO A 254 -20.91 -20.73 -6.96
N GLN A 255 -20.23 -20.18 -7.97
CA GLN A 255 -20.77 -19.20 -8.91
C GLN A 255 -19.80 -18.99 -10.09
N THR A 256 -20.10 -19.73 -11.15
CA THR A 256 -19.95 -19.25 -12.52
C THR A 256 -20.65 -17.89 -12.65
N CYS A 257 -19.92 -16.83 -12.98
CA CYS A 257 -20.49 -15.69 -13.68
C CYS A 257 -19.52 -15.24 -14.77
N GLU A 258 -20.08 -15.28 -15.97
CA GLU A 258 -19.51 -14.98 -17.26
C GLU A 258 -18.99 -13.55 -17.38
N ASN A 259 -18.11 -13.39 -18.37
CA ASN A 259 -17.74 -12.14 -19.01
C ASN A 259 -18.85 -11.08 -18.98
N THR A 260 -18.58 -9.92 -18.37
CA THR A 260 -19.23 -8.68 -18.79
C THR A 260 -18.17 -7.60 -18.84
N GLY A 261 -17.70 -7.32 -20.04
CA GLY A 261 -17.04 -6.07 -20.32
C GLY A 261 -18.09 -4.96 -20.30
N GLU A 262 -17.78 -3.85 -19.63
CA GLU A 262 -18.27 -2.52 -19.97
C GLU A 262 -17.50 -1.46 -19.16
N ASN A 263 -17.01 -0.45 -19.88
CA ASN A 263 -16.16 0.64 -19.39
C ASN A 263 -16.92 1.63 -18.49
N PHE A 264 -16.19 2.20 -17.52
CA PHE A 264 -15.93 3.65 -17.34
C PHE A 264 -15.84 4.05 -15.84
N GLY A 265 -14.59 4.28 -15.39
CA GLY A 265 -14.28 5.24 -14.32
C GLY A 265 -14.61 4.82 -12.88
N ILE A 266 -13.66 5.10 -11.98
CA ILE A 266 -13.78 5.08 -10.51
C ILE A 266 -13.40 3.74 -9.86
N GLN A 267 -12.12 3.66 -9.49
CA GLN A 267 -11.53 2.78 -8.45
C GLN A 267 -11.85 1.29 -8.54
N ASN A 268 -11.03 0.54 -9.29
CA ASN A 268 -10.87 -0.89 -9.06
C ASN A 268 -10.35 -1.07 -7.62
N PHE A 269 -11.24 -1.34 -6.67
CA PHE A 269 -10.84 -1.75 -5.35
C PHE A 269 -10.14 -3.11 -5.48
N PRO A 270 -8.94 -3.28 -4.90
CA PRO A 270 -8.28 -4.58 -4.93
C PRO A 270 -9.20 -5.64 -4.35
N THR A 271 -9.28 -6.79 -5.00
CA THR A 271 -9.98 -7.95 -4.42
C THR A 271 -9.33 -8.28 -3.06
N ALA A 272 -10.07 -8.87 -2.12
CA ALA A 272 -9.51 -9.25 -0.81
C ALA A 272 -8.19 -10.04 -0.96
N LEU A 273 -8.15 -10.98 -1.92
CA LEU A 273 -6.98 -11.79 -2.24
C LEU A 273 -5.79 -10.96 -2.76
N GLU A 274 -6.06 -9.95 -3.61
CA GLU A 274 -5.05 -9.02 -4.11
C GLU A 274 -4.46 -8.17 -2.98
N ALA A 275 -5.31 -7.67 -2.06
CA ALA A 275 -4.88 -6.90 -0.91
C ALA A 275 -4.05 -7.74 0.09
N VAL A 276 -4.47 -8.98 0.36
CA VAL A 276 -3.73 -9.94 1.19
C VAL A 276 -2.35 -10.25 0.57
N THR A 277 -2.31 -10.45 -0.75
CA THR A 277 -1.06 -10.68 -1.50
C THR A 277 -0.12 -9.46 -1.41
N LEU A 278 -0.65 -8.25 -1.47
CA LEU A 278 0.13 -7.04 -1.29
C LEU A 278 0.71 -6.94 0.13
N LEU A 279 -0.08 -7.26 1.17
CA LEU A 279 0.42 -7.30 2.56
C LEU A 279 1.56 -8.31 2.72
N HIS A 280 1.41 -9.51 2.15
CA HIS A 280 2.42 -10.56 2.16
C HIS A 280 3.75 -10.09 1.54
N THR A 281 3.69 -9.55 0.32
CA THR A 281 4.90 -9.07 -0.38
C THR A 281 5.54 -7.87 0.31
N ASN A 282 4.75 -6.97 0.89
CA ASN A 282 5.24 -5.84 1.67
C ASN A 282 5.95 -6.29 2.96
N LEU A 283 5.43 -7.30 3.66
CA LEU A 283 6.08 -7.85 4.86
C LEU A 283 7.42 -8.51 4.51
N LEU A 284 7.47 -9.35 3.48
CA LEU A 284 8.72 -9.98 3.02
C LEU A 284 9.77 -8.93 2.64
N ARG A 285 9.37 -7.88 1.91
CA ARG A 285 10.23 -6.75 1.54
C ARG A 285 10.79 -6.02 2.76
N PHE A 286 9.97 -5.83 3.79
CA PHE A 286 10.40 -5.23 5.03
C PHE A 286 11.36 -6.13 5.81
N HIS A 287 11.04 -7.41 5.96
CA HIS A 287 11.89 -8.38 6.64
C HIS A 287 13.30 -8.42 6.03
N MET A 288 13.39 -8.46 4.70
CA MET A 288 14.66 -8.36 3.96
C MET A 288 15.46 -7.06 4.19
N LYS A 289 14.79 -5.98 4.59
CA LYS A 289 15.45 -4.69 4.87
C LYS A 289 16.13 -4.71 6.25
N ILE A 290 15.53 -5.38 7.23
CA ILE A 290 15.97 -5.33 8.63
C ILE A 290 16.66 -6.62 9.09
N SER A 291 16.69 -7.66 8.25
CA SER A 291 17.29 -8.96 8.58
C SER A 291 17.98 -9.58 7.36
N VAL A 292 18.90 -10.50 7.62
CA VAL A 292 19.56 -11.28 6.57
C VAL A 292 18.57 -12.35 6.07
N TYR A 293 17.98 -12.11 4.90
CA TYR A 293 16.96 -13.01 4.33
C TYR A 293 17.16 -13.18 2.81
N PRO A 294 17.00 -14.40 2.26
CA PRO A 294 17.17 -14.65 0.83
C PRO A 294 16.16 -13.89 -0.02
N LEU A 295 16.56 -13.48 -1.22
CA LEU A 295 15.67 -12.75 -2.14
C LEU A 295 14.63 -13.62 -2.85
N ASN A 296 14.85 -14.94 -2.90
CA ASN A 296 14.02 -15.85 -3.68
C ASN A 296 12.54 -15.86 -3.25
N PRO A 297 12.19 -15.96 -1.95
CA PRO A 297 10.79 -16.00 -1.53
C PRO A 297 10.00 -14.75 -1.94
N LEU A 298 10.59 -13.55 -1.78
CA LEU A 298 9.97 -12.31 -2.22
C LEU A 298 9.83 -12.25 -3.75
N ARG A 299 10.84 -12.73 -4.48
CA ARG A 299 10.77 -12.76 -5.95
C ARG A 299 9.65 -13.68 -6.43
N GLU A 300 9.55 -14.87 -5.87
CA GLU A 300 8.53 -15.87 -6.21
C GLU A 300 7.14 -15.34 -5.90
N ALA A 301 6.93 -14.83 -4.67
CA ALA A 301 5.66 -14.22 -4.27
C ALA A 301 5.24 -13.09 -5.22
N LEU A 302 6.16 -12.21 -5.63
CA LEU A 302 5.84 -11.14 -6.57
C LEU A 302 5.57 -11.63 -7.99
N THR A 303 6.35 -12.58 -8.50
CA THR A 303 6.10 -13.11 -9.85
C THR A 303 4.77 -13.85 -9.94
N GLU A 304 4.39 -14.56 -8.89
CA GLU A 304 3.18 -15.34 -8.81
C GLU A 304 1.95 -14.43 -8.60
N ALA A 305 2.11 -13.38 -7.78
CA ALA A 305 1.12 -12.32 -7.63
C ALA A 305 0.87 -11.55 -8.94
N LEU A 306 1.91 -11.18 -9.67
CA LEU A 306 1.79 -10.38 -10.90
C LEU A 306 1.24 -11.16 -12.10
N LYS A 307 1.36 -12.49 -12.10
CA LYS A 307 0.63 -13.32 -13.08
C LYS A 307 -0.88 -13.30 -12.83
N ARG A 308 -1.30 -13.31 -11.56
CA ARG A 308 -2.73 -13.24 -11.16
C ARG A 308 -3.30 -11.83 -11.28
N TYR A 309 -2.51 -10.82 -10.87
CA TYR A 309 -2.94 -9.42 -10.76
C TYR A 309 -2.06 -8.48 -11.60
N PRO A 310 -2.09 -8.61 -12.94
CA PRO A 310 -1.25 -7.84 -13.84
C PRO A 310 -1.53 -6.33 -13.77
N SER A 311 -2.74 -5.92 -13.37
CA SER A 311 -3.13 -4.51 -13.24
C SER A 311 -2.64 -3.85 -11.95
N ASN A 312 -2.07 -4.60 -10.99
CA ASN A 312 -1.67 -4.04 -9.71
C ASN A 312 -0.34 -3.28 -9.79
N GLN A 313 -0.42 -1.95 -9.79
CA GLN A 313 0.76 -1.09 -9.88
C GLN A 313 1.69 -1.17 -8.67
N SER A 314 1.19 -1.46 -7.48
CA SER A 314 2.00 -1.54 -6.26
C SER A 314 2.89 -2.78 -6.24
N LEU A 315 2.36 -3.91 -6.72
CA LEU A 315 3.14 -5.14 -6.93
C LEU A 315 4.23 -4.92 -7.98
N TRP A 316 3.90 -4.26 -9.10
CA TRP A 316 4.90 -3.93 -10.13
C TRP A 316 6.00 -3.01 -9.62
N ARG A 317 5.67 -1.96 -8.84
CA ARG A 317 6.67 -1.09 -8.20
C ARG A 317 7.62 -1.88 -7.28
N SER A 318 7.07 -2.83 -6.54
CA SER A 318 7.85 -3.72 -5.66
C SER A 318 8.78 -4.63 -6.46
N TYR A 319 8.27 -5.25 -7.53
CA TYR A 319 9.05 -6.08 -8.45
C TYR A 319 10.19 -5.29 -9.10
N MET A 320 9.90 -4.08 -9.59
CA MET A 320 10.88 -3.17 -10.17
C MET A 320 12.00 -2.80 -9.19
N HIS A 321 11.66 -2.55 -7.92
CA HIS A 321 12.66 -2.21 -6.90
C HIS A 321 13.68 -3.34 -6.69
N ILE A 322 13.21 -4.59 -6.68
CA ILE A 322 14.05 -5.78 -6.54
C ILE A 322 14.86 -6.01 -7.79
N GLN A 323 14.22 -5.93 -8.96
CA GLN A 323 14.87 -6.19 -10.23
C GLN A 323 16.06 -5.23 -10.45
N ARG A 324 15.94 -3.98 -10.01
CA ARG A 324 17.00 -2.98 -10.09
C ARG A 324 18.28 -3.37 -9.35
N LYS A 325 18.19 -4.26 -8.35
CA LYS A 325 19.34 -4.79 -7.60
C LYS A 325 19.91 -6.08 -8.20
N SER A 326 19.26 -6.65 -9.21
CA SER A 326 19.65 -7.93 -9.81
C SER A 326 20.19 -7.76 -11.23
N HIS A 327 21.29 -8.45 -11.55
CA HIS A 327 21.94 -8.37 -12.87
C HIS A 327 21.25 -9.20 -13.98
N SER A 328 20.10 -9.82 -13.71
CA SER A 328 19.45 -10.72 -14.67
C SER A 328 18.39 -10.00 -15.52
N ALA A 329 18.84 -9.25 -16.53
CA ALA A 329 17.95 -8.54 -17.46
C ALA A 329 17.08 -9.49 -18.29
N SER A 330 17.67 -10.61 -18.76
CA SER A 330 17.00 -11.62 -19.58
C SER A 330 15.82 -12.28 -18.88
N LYS A 331 15.96 -12.63 -17.58
CA LYS A 331 14.88 -13.23 -16.79
C LYS A 331 13.70 -12.27 -16.62
N ALA A 332 13.98 -11.00 -16.37
CA ALA A 332 12.93 -9.98 -16.29
C ALA A 332 12.24 -9.76 -17.63
N ARG A 333 12.99 -9.68 -18.74
CA ARG A 333 12.42 -9.56 -20.10
C ARG A 333 11.45 -10.71 -20.39
N ARG A 334 11.89 -11.96 -20.17
CA ARG A 334 11.02 -13.15 -20.34
C ARG A 334 9.78 -13.11 -19.46
N PHE A 335 9.90 -12.61 -18.23
CA PHE A 335 8.76 -12.47 -17.33
C PHE A 335 7.75 -11.44 -17.84
N PHE A 336 8.21 -10.24 -18.21
CA PHE A 336 7.33 -9.21 -18.81
C PHE A 336 6.66 -9.72 -20.08
N ASP A 337 7.44 -10.32 -21.00
CA ASP A 337 6.92 -10.88 -22.26
C ASP A 337 5.89 -11.99 -22.02
N GLY A 338 6.02 -12.76 -20.94
CA GLY A 338 5.04 -13.77 -20.54
C GLY A 338 3.74 -13.17 -20.03
N VAL A 339 3.82 -12.15 -19.17
CA VAL A 339 2.64 -11.50 -18.58
C VAL A 339 1.90 -10.63 -19.61
N THR A 340 2.59 -9.90 -20.47
CA THR A 340 1.96 -9.06 -21.51
C THR A 340 1.16 -9.87 -22.53
N ARG A 341 1.49 -11.16 -22.73
CA ARG A 341 0.73 -12.06 -23.60
C ARG A 341 -0.53 -12.61 -22.95
N SER A 342 -0.60 -12.64 -21.62
CA SER A 342 -1.71 -13.24 -20.87
C SER A 342 -2.73 -12.21 -20.36
N THR A 343 -2.53 -10.91 -20.64
CA THR A 343 -3.39 -9.86 -20.11
C THR A 343 -3.56 -8.70 -21.10
N ASN A 344 -4.73 -8.06 -21.03
CA ASN A 344 -5.02 -6.84 -21.78
C ASN A 344 -4.61 -5.58 -20.99
N SER A 345 -4.17 -5.71 -19.74
CA SER A 345 -3.74 -4.58 -18.91
C SER A 345 -2.49 -3.88 -19.49
N LEU A 346 -2.45 -2.54 -19.35
CA LEU A 346 -1.33 -1.73 -19.80
C LEU A 346 -0.17 -1.67 -18.80
N GLU A 347 -0.43 -1.95 -17.53
CA GLU A 347 0.57 -1.89 -16.48
C GLU A 347 1.84 -2.70 -16.81
N PRO A 348 1.78 -3.98 -17.24
CA PRO A 348 2.97 -4.75 -17.60
C PRO A 348 3.82 -4.07 -18.68
N TRP A 349 3.18 -3.48 -19.71
CA TRP A 349 3.87 -2.74 -20.76
C TRP A 349 4.58 -1.49 -20.21
N LEU A 350 3.88 -0.68 -19.42
CA LEU A 350 4.43 0.54 -18.83
C LEU A 350 5.62 0.25 -17.92
N PHE A 351 5.54 -0.81 -17.11
CA PHE A 351 6.63 -1.22 -16.22
C PHE A 351 7.79 -1.88 -16.98
N ALA A 352 7.54 -2.61 -18.07
CA ALA A 352 8.59 -3.12 -18.96
C ALA A 352 9.38 -1.99 -19.62
N ILE A 353 8.67 -0.98 -20.18
CA ILE A 353 9.28 0.23 -20.75
C ILE A 353 10.10 0.96 -19.68
N GLN A 354 9.55 1.16 -18.49
CA GLN A 354 10.25 1.78 -17.38
C GLN A 354 11.53 1.01 -16.99
N ALA A 355 11.49 -0.32 -17.00
CA ALA A 355 12.65 -1.16 -16.71
C ALA A 355 13.79 -0.96 -17.71
N GLU A 356 13.50 -1.00 -19.01
CA GLU A 356 14.53 -0.78 -20.04
C GLU A 356 15.04 0.67 -20.04
N GLN A 357 14.17 1.67 -19.80
CA GLN A 357 14.59 3.07 -19.64
C GLN A 357 15.53 3.27 -18.44
N MET A 358 15.26 2.61 -17.31
CA MET A 358 16.15 2.66 -16.15
C MET A 358 17.50 2.01 -16.44
N ARG A 359 17.53 0.91 -17.19
CA ARG A 359 18.79 0.27 -17.62
C ARG A 359 19.58 1.17 -18.57
N LYS A 360 18.94 1.74 -19.60
CA LYS A 360 19.57 2.70 -20.52
C LYS A 360 20.25 3.84 -19.76
N LYS A 361 19.54 4.45 -18.79
CA LYS A 361 20.12 5.50 -17.94
C LYS A 361 21.32 5.03 -17.11
N LEU A 362 21.29 3.81 -16.60
CA LEU A 362 22.41 3.25 -15.85
C LEU A 362 23.64 3.07 -16.76
N THR A 363 23.46 2.45 -17.93
CA THR A 363 24.53 2.22 -18.91
C THR A 363 25.15 3.54 -19.39
N GLU A 364 24.32 4.54 -19.73
CA GLU A 364 24.80 5.85 -20.13
C GLU A 364 25.55 6.59 -19.01
N ASN A 365 25.12 6.46 -17.76
CA ASN A 365 25.81 7.07 -16.63
C ASN A 365 27.17 6.45 -16.37
N VAL A 366 27.29 5.11 -16.50
CA VAL A 366 28.58 4.41 -16.40
C VAL A 366 29.52 4.84 -17.53
N GLN A 367 29.02 4.93 -18.77
CA GLN A 367 29.80 5.37 -19.94
C GLN A 367 30.27 6.83 -19.85
N ARG A 368 29.53 7.72 -19.16
CA ARG A 368 29.95 9.12 -18.95
C ARG A 368 30.88 9.32 -17.75
N ALA A 369 30.89 8.39 -16.79
CA ALA A 369 31.66 8.52 -15.55
C ALA A 369 33.13 8.09 -15.70
N ASP A 370 33.47 7.29 -16.73
CA ASP A 370 34.82 6.80 -16.96
C ASP A 370 35.37 7.17 -18.34
N ALA A 371 36.22 8.20 -18.35
CA ALA A 371 37.35 8.29 -19.27
C ALA A 371 38.63 7.67 -18.66
N GLY A 372 38.54 6.91 -17.55
CA GLY A 372 39.70 6.48 -16.76
C GLY A 372 39.72 5.02 -16.30
N GLU A 373 38.59 4.42 -15.88
CA GLU A 373 38.55 3.03 -15.40
C GLU A 373 37.56 2.17 -16.20
N ILE A 374 38.06 1.08 -16.79
CA ILE A 374 37.24 0.16 -17.58
C ILE A 374 36.44 -0.72 -16.59
N HIS A 375 35.27 -0.24 -16.17
CA HIS A 375 34.27 -1.14 -15.61
C HIS A 375 33.79 -2.10 -16.72
N SER A 376 33.96 -3.40 -16.49
CA SER A 376 33.57 -4.50 -17.37
C SER A 376 32.05 -4.68 -17.45
N THR A 377 31.33 -3.62 -17.83
CA THR A 377 29.92 -3.73 -18.24
C THR A 377 29.89 -3.95 -19.74
N ILE A 378 29.38 -5.12 -20.15
CA ILE A 378 29.12 -5.43 -21.57
C ILE A 378 28.28 -4.29 -22.14
N PRO A 379 28.69 -3.67 -23.27
CA PRO A 379 27.85 -2.65 -23.91
C PRO A 379 26.54 -3.30 -24.35
N GLU A 380 25.44 -3.04 -23.63
CA GLU A 380 24.09 -3.42 -24.05
C GLU A 380 23.68 -2.53 -25.23
N THR A 381 24.12 -2.88 -26.43
CA THR A 381 23.71 -2.24 -27.67
C THR A 381 22.23 -2.53 -27.96
N GLY A 382 21.52 -1.56 -28.56
CA GLY A 382 20.12 -1.75 -28.99
C GLY A 382 19.04 -1.51 -27.94
N LEU A 383 19.37 -1.02 -26.74
CA LEU A 383 18.36 -0.65 -25.72
C LEU A 383 17.34 0.39 -26.22
N THR A 384 17.78 1.37 -27.02
CA THR A 384 16.87 2.35 -27.64
C THR A 384 15.86 1.65 -28.54
N ASN A 385 16.31 0.78 -29.44
CA ASN A 385 15.43 0.05 -30.36
C ASN A 385 14.48 -0.87 -29.58
N ARG A 386 14.94 -1.49 -28.49
CA ARG A 386 14.09 -2.31 -27.60
C ARG A 386 13.00 -1.47 -26.94
N ILE A 387 13.32 -0.27 -26.45
CA ILE A 387 12.33 0.64 -25.85
C ILE A 387 11.32 1.09 -26.90
N VAL A 388 11.77 1.43 -28.12
CA VAL A 388 10.87 1.76 -29.24
C VAL A 388 9.93 0.60 -29.54
N ALA A 389 10.45 -0.62 -29.71
CA ALA A 389 9.62 -1.80 -29.97
C ALA A 389 8.59 -2.06 -28.86
N LEU A 390 8.95 -1.84 -27.59
CA LEU A 390 8.00 -1.96 -26.48
C LEU A 390 6.88 -0.92 -26.55
N PHE A 391 7.19 0.32 -26.94
CA PHE A 391 6.17 1.35 -27.17
C PHE A 391 5.27 1.00 -28.35
N GLU A 392 5.85 0.57 -29.48
CA GLU A 392 5.10 0.17 -30.68
C GLU A 392 4.12 -0.96 -30.37
N HIS A 393 4.58 -2.01 -29.67
CA HIS A 393 3.71 -3.10 -29.25
C HIS A 393 2.65 -2.65 -28.24
N ALA A 394 3.02 -1.85 -27.24
CA ALA A 394 2.07 -1.37 -26.23
C ALA A 394 0.94 -0.55 -26.88
N VAL A 395 1.28 0.32 -27.82
CA VAL A 395 0.33 1.19 -28.53
C VAL A 395 -0.56 0.40 -29.49
N GLN A 396 -0.10 -0.73 -30.04
CA GLN A 396 -0.92 -1.61 -30.87
C GLN A 396 -1.99 -2.37 -30.09
N THR A 397 -1.88 -2.46 -28.76
CA THR A 397 -2.93 -3.08 -27.93
C THR A 397 -4.18 -2.20 -27.86
N GLU A 398 -5.36 -2.82 -27.69
CA GLU A 398 -6.65 -2.12 -27.59
C GLU A 398 -6.64 -1.02 -26.51
N ASN A 399 -6.16 -1.34 -25.30
CA ASN A 399 -6.07 -0.34 -24.24
C ASN A 399 -5.02 0.74 -24.53
N GLY A 400 -3.96 0.39 -25.27
CA GLY A 400 -2.82 1.28 -25.55
C GLY A 400 -3.14 2.34 -26.57
N THR A 401 -3.88 2.00 -27.63
CA THR A 401 -4.33 2.96 -28.65
C THR A 401 -5.14 4.10 -28.01
N HIS A 402 -5.95 3.77 -26.99
CA HIS A 402 -6.82 4.69 -26.26
C HIS A 402 -6.17 5.34 -25.03
N CYS A 403 -4.85 5.24 -24.84
CA CYS A 403 -4.16 5.82 -23.69
C CYS A 403 -3.33 7.07 -24.07
N PRO A 404 -3.84 8.30 -23.88
CA PRO A 404 -3.10 9.52 -24.21
C PRO A 404 -1.76 9.66 -23.46
N LEU A 405 -1.69 9.14 -22.24
CA LEU A 405 -0.46 9.18 -21.45
C LEU A 405 0.64 8.32 -22.08
N LEU A 406 0.31 7.13 -22.58
CA LEU A 406 1.25 6.24 -23.27
C LEU A 406 1.80 6.90 -24.52
N TRP A 407 0.93 7.47 -25.36
CA TRP A 407 1.34 8.22 -26.55
C TRP A 407 2.24 9.40 -26.21
N ARG A 408 1.90 10.19 -25.19
CA ARG A 408 2.74 11.31 -24.75
C ARG A 408 4.12 10.84 -24.28
N MET A 409 4.18 9.71 -23.57
CA MET A 409 5.45 9.11 -23.15
C MET A 409 6.27 8.63 -24.33
N TYR A 410 5.64 8.04 -25.34
CA TYR A 410 6.31 7.55 -26.55
C TYR A 410 6.87 8.70 -27.39
N LEU A 411 6.06 9.73 -27.68
CA LEU A 411 6.50 10.91 -28.41
C LEU A 411 7.66 11.61 -27.70
N ASN A 412 7.58 11.77 -26.38
CA ASN A 412 8.66 12.36 -25.57
C ASN A 412 9.92 11.47 -25.49
N PHE A 413 9.87 10.21 -25.92
CA PHE A 413 11.04 9.35 -26.02
C PHE A 413 11.71 9.41 -27.40
N LEU A 414 10.93 9.74 -28.45
CA LEU A 414 11.42 9.88 -29.82
C LEU A 414 12.07 11.25 -30.08
N VAL A 415 11.64 12.28 -29.35
CA VAL A 415 12.29 13.60 -29.27
C VAL A 415 13.51 13.50 -28.38
#